data_AF-A0A0R2NLM0-F1
#
_entry.id   AF-A0A0R2NLM0-F1
#
_cell.length_a   1.000
_cell.length_b   1.000
_cell.length_c   1.000
_cell.angle_alpha   90.00
_cell.angle_beta   90.00
_cell.angle_gamma   90.00
#
_symmetry.space_group_name_H-M   'P 1'
#
loop_
_entity.id
_entity.type
_entity.pdbx_description
1 polymer ?
#
loop_
_entity_poly.entity_id
_entity_poly.type
_entity_poly.pdbx_seq_one_letter_code
_entity_poly.pdbx_strand_id
1 'polypeptide(L)'
;MNPWDAAFSSLFSAAAGGIFPLFAMTFLPTAMKWPGTIIAVSLSVALTGYLSAVLGKGNVKTAVIRNVIVGIITMFIHYYIGTLF
;
A
#
# COMPACT_ATOMS: atom_id res chain seq x y z
N MET A 1 -14.99 0.81 22.55
CA MET A 1 -13.79 0.69 21.72
C MET A 1 -12.68 0.17 22.60
N ASN A 2 -12.32 -1.11 22.47
CA ASN A 2 -11.20 -1.67 23.20
C ASN A 2 -9.92 -1.42 22.38
N PRO A 3 -8.85 -0.86 22.98
CA PRO A 3 -7.60 -0.57 22.28
C PRO A 3 -6.97 -1.82 21.63
N TRP A 4 -7.11 -2.97 22.28
CA TRP A 4 -6.62 -4.25 21.79
C TRP A 4 -7.31 -4.71 20.51
N ASP A 5 -8.65 -4.59 20.43
CA ASP A 5 -9.41 -4.97 19.24
C ASP A 5 -9.04 -4.09 18.03
N ALA A 6 -8.81 -2.80 18.26
CA ALA A 6 -8.36 -1.87 17.22
C ALA A 6 -6.93 -2.21 16.72
N ALA A 7 -6.03 -2.60 17.62
CA ALA A 7 -4.69 -3.05 17.26
C ALA A 7 -4.73 -4.32 16.39
N PHE A 8 -5.48 -5.34 16.79
CA PHE A 8 -5.60 -6.58 16.00
C PHE A 8 -6.27 -6.35 14.65
N SER A 9 -7.32 -5.52 14.60
CA SER A 9 -7.99 -5.17 13.34
C SER A 9 -7.05 -4.45 12.36
N SER A 10 -6.25 -3.49 12.85
CA SER A 10 -5.30 -2.76 12.02
C SER A 10 -4.13 -3.62 11.54
N LEU A 11 -3.65 -4.56 12.38
CA LEU A 11 -2.66 -5.56 11.98
C LEU A 11 -3.15 -6.38 10.78
N PHE A 12 -4.37 -6.93 10.87
CA PHE A 12 -4.94 -7.74 9.80
C PHE A 12 -5.18 -6.95 8.52
N SER A 13 -5.67 -5.71 8.64
CA SER A 13 -5.86 -4.83 7.50
C SER A 13 -4.53 -4.48 6.82
N ALA A 14 -3.47 -4.21 7.59
CA ALA A 14 -2.15 -3.90 7.06
C ALA A 14 -1.50 -5.13 6.40
N ALA A 15 -1.60 -6.30 7.06
CA ALA A 15 -1.12 -7.55 6.51
C ALA A 15 -1.80 -7.88 5.18
N ALA A 16 -3.13 -7.76 5.12
CA ALA A 16 -3.90 -7.99 3.89
C ALA A 16 -3.50 -7.03 2.77
N GLY A 17 -3.27 -5.75 3.07
CA GLY A 17 -2.76 -4.77 2.11
C GLY A 17 -1.37 -5.15 1.55
N GLY A 18 -0.51 -5.74 2.37
CA GLY A 18 0.83 -6.18 1.96
C GLY A 18 0.87 -7.38 1.03
N ILE A 19 -0.21 -8.18 0.95
CA ILE A 19 -0.25 -9.42 0.15
C ILE A 19 -0.06 -9.14 -1.35
N PHE A 20 -0.69 -8.08 -1.88
CA PHE A 20 -0.60 -7.73 -3.30
C PHE A 20 0.85 -7.47 -3.77
N PRO A 21 1.64 -6.59 -3.13
CA PRO A 21 3.05 -6.40 -3.46
C PRO A 21 3.88 -7.68 -3.37
N LEU A 22 3.71 -8.46 -2.29
CA LEU A 22 4.47 -9.68 -2.05
C LEU A 22 4.20 -10.72 -3.12
N PHE A 23 2.93 -10.87 -3.50
CA PHE A 23 2.52 -11.76 -4.57
C PHE A 23 3.14 -11.35 -5.91
N ALA A 24 3.11 -10.07 -6.25
CA ALA A 24 3.72 -9.55 -7.46
C ALA A 24 5.24 -9.81 -7.50
N MET A 25 5.95 -9.54 -6.41
CA MET A 25 7.40 -9.73 -6.34
C MET A 25 7.81 -11.22 -6.44
N THR A 26 6.98 -12.12 -5.93
CA THR A 26 7.25 -13.57 -5.88
C THR A 26 7.03 -14.25 -7.21
N PHE A 27 5.90 -13.96 -7.88
CA PHE A 27 5.48 -14.71 -9.06
C PHE A 27 5.89 -14.08 -10.39
N LEU A 28 6.19 -12.77 -10.45
CA LEU A 28 6.54 -12.15 -11.72
C LEU A 28 7.95 -12.52 -12.21
N PRO A 29 8.15 -12.67 -13.53
CA PRO A 29 9.48 -12.86 -14.11
C PRO A 29 10.36 -11.62 -13.93
N THR A 30 11.68 -11.80 -13.84
CA THR A 30 12.68 -10.77 -13.45
C THR A 30 12.56 -9.46 -14.23
N ALA A 31 12.22 -9.51 -15.52
CA ALA A 31 12.02 -8.33 -16.36
C ALA A 31 10.77 -7.50 -15.99
N MET A 32 9.74 -8.14 -15.45
CA MET A 32 8.46 -7.50 -15.09
C MET A 32 8.27 -7.31 -13.59
N LYS A 33 9.14 -7.87 -12.73
CA LYS A 33 9.05 -7.72 -11.28
C LYS A 33 8.91 -6.27 -10.86
N TRP A 34 9.82 -5.41 -11.31
CA TRP A 34 9.84 -4.01 -10.91
C TRP A 34 8.54 -3.24 -11.25
N PRO A 35 8.12 -3.17 -12.53
CA PRO A 35 6.87 -2.49 -12.88
C PRO A 35 5.63 -3.18 -12.29
N GLY A 36 5.61 -4.51 -12.18
CA GLY A 36 4.49 -5.22 -11.59
C GLY A 36 4.31 -4.98 -10.10
N THR A 37 5.41 -4.92 -9.33
CA THR A 37 5.35 -4.60 -7.90
C THR A 37 4.89 -3.15 -7.68
N ILE A 38 5.32 -2.19 -8.50
CA ILE A 38 4.83 -0.80 -8.44
C ILE A 38 3.32 -0.74 -8.65
N ILE A 39 2.81 -1.43 -9.67
CA ILE A 39 1.37 -1.45 -9.98
C ILE A 39 0.60 -2.13 -8.83
N ALA A 40 1.10 -3.24 -8.31
CA ALA A 40 0.48 -3.97 -7.21
C ALA A 40 0.44 -3.14 -5.90
N VAL A 41 1.53 -2.44 -5.57
CA VAL A 41 1.60 -1.51 -4.45
C VAL A 41 0.60 -0.37 -4.65
N SER A 42 0.59 0.24 -5.84
CA SER A 42 -0.31 1.36 -6.15
C SER A 42 -1.78 0.96 -6.01
N LEU A 43 -2.15 -0.22 -6.53
CA LEU A 43 -3.49 -0.78 -6.38
C LEU A 43 -3.84 -1.04 -4.92
N SER A 44 -2.93 -1.64 -4.14
CA SER A 44 -3.15 -1.92 -2.72
C SER A 44 -3.37 -0.63 -1.90
N VAL A 45 -2.53 0.39 -2.12
CA VAL A 45 -2.61 1.68 -1.43
C VAL A 45 -3.87 2.45 -1.83
N ALA A 46 -4.26 2.38 -3.11
CA ALA A 46 -5.51 2.97 -3.59
C ALA A 46 -6.73 2.29 -2.96
N LEU A 47 -6.75 0.95 -2.90
CA LEU A 47 -7.85 0.19 -2.31
C LEU A 47 -7.97 0.48 -0.79
N THR A 48 -6.84 0.53 -0.10
CA THR A 48 -6.78 0.84 1.34
C THR A 48 -7.23 2.28 1.61
N GLY A 49 -6.79 3.24 0.78
CA GLY A 49 -7.22 4.64 0.88
C GLY A 49 -8.71 4.82 0.59
N TYR A 50 -9.25 4.06 -0.37
CA TYR A 50 -10.67 4.04 -0.71
C TYR A 50 -11.50 3.52 0.48
N LEU A 51 -11.17 2.33 0.99
CA LEU A 51 -11.88 1.72 2.12
C LEU A 51 -11.83 2.61 3.36
N SER A 52 -10.66 3.18 3.67
CA SER A 52 -10.49 4.10 4.80
C SER A 52 -11.37 5.35 4.68
N ALA A 53 -11.50 5.91 3.48
CA ALA A 53 -12.33 7.10 3.25
C ALA A 53 -13.83 6.80 3.28
N VAL A 54 -14.26 5.65 2.74
CA VAL A 54 -15.65 5.20 2.79
C VAL A 54 -16.08 4.97 4.24
N LEU A 55 -15.27 4.24 5.02
CA LEU A 55 -15.54 3.99 6.44
C LEU A 55 -15.49 5.27 7.27
N GLY A 56 -14.60 6.20 6.93
CA GLY A 56 -14.47 7.50 7.58
C GLY A 56 -15.49 8.56 7.14
N LYS A 57 -16.44 8.23 6.24
CA LYS A 57 -17.39 9.18 5.62
C LYS A 57 -16.70 10.43 5.02
N GLY A 58 -15.48 10.27 4.53
CA GLY A 58 -14.67 11.36 3.98
C GLY A 58 -14.68 11.42 2.46
N ASN A 59 -14.02 12.44 1.90
CA ASN A 59 -13.86 12.58 0.46
C ASN A 59 -12.91 11.51 -0.11
N VAL A 60 -13.50 10.45 -0.65
CA VAL A 60 -12.80 9.28 -1.22
C VAL A 60 -11.72 9.66 -2.21
N LYS A 61 -12.02 10.56 -3.17
CA LYS A 61 -11.05 10.97 -4.20
C LYS A 61 -9.79 11.59 -3.59
N THR A 62 -9.96 12.50 -2.64
CA THR A 62 -8.85 13.19 -1.98
C THR A 62 -8.00 12.25 -1.13
N ALA A 63 -8.65 11.32 -0.42
CA ALA A 63 -7.97 10.33 0.40
C ALA A 63 -7.13 9.35 -0.43
N VAL A 64 -7.70 8.84 -1.53
CA VAL A 64 -6.99 7.94 -2.45
C VAL A 64 -5.80 8.65 -3.10
N ILE A 65 -5.99 9.87 -3.64
CA ILE A 65 -4.92 10.63 -4.29
C ILE A 65 -3.77 10.89 -3.30
N ARG A 66 -4.08 11.35 -2.08
CA ARG A 66 -3.07 11.56 -1.04
C ARG A 66 -2.31 10.28 -0.73
N ASN A 67 -3.01 9.16 -0.53
CA ASN A 67 -2.39 7.88 -0.21
C ASN A 67 -1.47 7.39 -1.33
N VAL A 68 -1.91 7.49 -2.58
CA VAL A 68 -1.10 7.10 -3.74
C VAL A 68 0.15 7.99 -3.87
N ILE A 69 0.01 9.30 -3.73
CA ILE A 69 1.16 10.23 -3.78
C ILE A 69 2.18 9.88 -2.68
N VAL A 70 1.72 9.71 -1.44
CA VAL A 70 2.60 9.31 -0.32
C VAL A 70 3.25 7.97 -0.64
N GLY A 71 2.49 6.97 -1.10
CA GLY A 71 3.02 5.65 -1.45
C GLY A 71 4.13 5.71 -2.50
N ILE A 72 3.95 6.49 -3.57
CA ILE A 72 4.96 6.68 -4.62
C ILE A 72 6.22 7.36 -4.05
N ILE A 73 6.06 8.44 -3.28
CA ILE A 73 7.19 9.13 -2.63
C ILE A 73 7.97 8.15 -1.74
N THR A 74 7.26 7.34 -0.95
CA THR A 74 7.89 6.38 -0.04
C THR A 74 8.67 5.31 -0.81
N MET A 75 8.14 4.80 -1.92
CA MET A 75 8.86 3.88 -2.81
C MET A 75 10.13 4.53 -3.37
N PHE A 76 10.04 5.78 -3.81
CA PHE A 76 11.17 6.52 -4.37
C PHE A 76 12.30 6.67 -3.34
N ILE A 77 11.94 7.03 -2.10
CA ILE A 77 12.89 7.14 -0.98
C ILE A 77 13.55 5.79 -0.69
N HIS A 78 12.77 4.70 -0.58
CA HIS A 78 13.33 3.37 -0.32
C HIS A 78 14.28 2.92 -1.42
N TYR A 79 13.94 3.19 -2.68
CA TYR A 79 14.82 2.85 -3.80
C TYR A 79 16.13 3.64 -3.73
N TYR A 80 16.06 4.96 -3.55
CA TYR A 80 17.26 5.79 -3.42
C TYR A 80 18.16 5.35 -2.26
N ILE A 81 17.57 5.08 -1.10
CA ILE A 81 18.30 4.57 0.06
C ILE A 81 18.91 3.20 -0.28
N GLY A 82 18.14 2.29 -0.87
CA GLY A 82 18.64 0.97 -1.28
C GLY A 82 19.69 1.00 -2.40
N THR A 83 19.84 2.10 -3.13
CA THR A 83 20.95 2.29 -4.08
C THR A 83 22.18 2.93 -3.45
N LEU A 84 22.05 3.55 -2.28
CA LEU A 84 23.14 4.21 -1.54
C LEU A 84 23.90 3.24 -0.62
N PHE A 85 23.26 2.14 -0.21
CA PHE A 85 23.83 1.07 0.62
C PHE A 85 24.00 -0.20 -0.21
#